data_AF-A0A7R9LJ07-F1
#
_entry.id   AF-A0A7R9LJ07-F1
#
_cell.length_a   1.000
_cell.length_b   1.000
_cell.length_c   1.000
_cell.angle_alpha   90.00
_cell.angle_beta   90.00
_cell.angle_gamma   90.00
#
_symmetry.space_group_name_H-M   'P 1'
#
loop_
_entity.id
_entity.type
_entity.pdbx_description
1 polymer ?
#
loop_
_entity_poly.entity_id
_entity_poly.type
_entity_poly.pdbx_seq_one_letter_code
_entity_poly.pdbx_strand_id
1 'polypeptide(L)'
;MHSTYGGIFPKIGNYVDLREFCERIPSKATMILSKASSLRPTLANELVLRSAMRWMSGAGGHAGHQPNPGLWQKVFLFVCIPAIGLSGLNTYLVEKEHHEHFSRPEFKPYEYMRIRTKPFPWGDGQRTLFHNPKVNPLPDGWEELPEDPHNKH
;
A
#
# COMPACT_ATOMS: atom_id res chain seq x y z
N MET A 1 -34.10 -4.90 -33.62
CA MET A 1 -33.99 -4.85 -35.09
C MET A 1 -33.08 -3.68 -35.43
N HIS A 2 -31.80 -3.93 -35.74
CA HIS A 2 -31.23 -3.76 -37.10
C HIS A 2 -31.56 -2.37 -37.68
N SER A 3 -30.62 -1.41 -37.61
CA SER A 3 -29.50 -1.20 -38.56
C SER A 3 -29.94 -0.47 -39.83
N THR A 4 -29.40 0.74 -40.06
CA THR A 4 -28.97 1.33 -41.35
C THR A 4 -28.52 2.79 -41.09
N TYR A 5 -27.22 3.08 -40.98
CA TYR A 5 -26.24 3.47 -42.03
C TYR A 5 -26.41 4.89 -42.61
N GLY A 6 -25.32 5.67 -42.53
CA GLY A 6 -25.10 6.95 -43.22
C GLY A 6 -24.24 7.90 -42.38
N GLY A 7 -22.91 7.72 -42.30
CA GLY A 7 -21.94 8.46 -43.12
C GLY A 7 -21.62 9.81 -42.43
N ILE A 8 -20.45 9.99 -41.82
CA ILE A 8 -19.25 10.59 -42.43
C ILE A 8 -18.02 10.10 -41.66
N PHE A 9 -17.32 9.10 -42.19
CA PHE A 9 -15.92 8.83 -41.86
C PHE A 9 -15.17 8.80 -43.19
N PRO A 10 -14.24 9.74 -43.47
CA PRO A 10 -13.28 9.51 -44.52
C PRO A 10 -12.25 8.50 -44.00
N LYS A 11 -12.29 7.28 -44.54
CA LYS A 11 -11.15 6.37 -44.51
C LYS A 11 -10.23 6.67 -45.70
N ILE A 12 -8.99 6.23 -45.52
CA ILE A 12 -8.00 5.75 -46.50
C ILE A 12 -6.86 6.74 -46.82
N GLY A 13 -5.67 6.38 -46.32
CA GLY A 13 -4.45 6.35 -47.10
C GLY A 13 -3.54 7.57 -47.01
N ASN A 14 -2.55 7.53 -46.12
CA ASN A 14 -1.18 7.10 -46.46
C ASN A 14 -0.27 7.34 -45.25
N TYR A 15 0.51 6.33 -44.90
CA TYR A 15 1.57 6.40 -43.90
C TYR A 15 2.65 7.35 -44.45
N VAL A 16 2.63 8.61 -44.04
CA VAL A 16 3.71 9.55 -44.35
C VAL A 16 4.76 9.38 -43.26
N ASP A 17 5.88 8.85 -43.69
CA ASP A 17 7.07 8.51 -42.92
C ASP A 17 7.56 9.69 -42.04
N LEU A 18 7.48 9.51 -40.72
CA LEU A 18 7.96 10.50 -39.73
C LEU A 18 9.50 10.66 -39.71
N ARG A 19 10.23 10.02 -40.63
CA ARG A 19 11.65 10.28 -40.87
C ARG A 19 11.92 11.33 -41.96
N GLU A 20 10.92 11.77 -42.71
CA GLU A 20 11.10 12.72 -43.83
C GLU A 20 10.80 14.19 -43.47
N PHE A 21 10.21 14.46 -42.30
CA PHE A 21 9.94 15.83 -41.84
C PHE A 21 11.11 16.46 -41.04
N CYS A 22 12.14 15.68 -40.71
CA CYS A 22 13.28 16.13 -39.89
C CYS A 22 14.36 16.89 -40.69
N GLU A 23 14.33 16.90 -42.02
CA GLU A 23 15.37 17.58 -42.83
C GLU A 23 14.95 18.92 -43.45
N ARG A 24 13.82 19.50 -43.04
CA ARG A 24 13.31 20.75 -43.63
C ARG A 24 13.25 21.95 -42.68
N ILE A 25 14.28 22.13 -41.86
CA ILE A 25 14.58 23.43 -41.24
C ILE A 25 16.00 23.84 -41.63
N PRO A 26 16.18 24.97 -42.35
CA PRO A 26 17.51 25.40 -42.79
C PRO A 26 18.40 25.71 -41.57
N SER A 27 19.52 24.98 -41.51
CA SER A 27 20.63 24.97 -40.54
C SER A 27 21.24 26.35 -40.15
N LYS A 28 20.71 27.47 -40.63
CA LYS A 28 21.29 28.80 -40.44
C LYS A 28 20.47 29.76 -39.57
N ALA A 29 19.25 29.38 -39.15
CA ALA A 29 18.37 30.27 -38.38
C ALA A 29 18.47 30.14 -36.84
N THR A 30 19.25 29.20 -36.30
CA THR A 30 19.50 29.06 -34.85
C THR A 30 20.78 29.76 -34.37
N MET A 31 21.46 30.51 -35.23
CA MET A 31 22.74 31.17 -34.91
C MET A 31 22.63 32.70 -34.75
N ILE A 32 21.46 33.23 -34.38
CA ILE A 32 21.30 34.67 -34.04
C ILE A 32 20.75 34.89 -32.61
N LEU A 33 20.41 33.83 -31.87
CA LEU A 33 20.01 33.91 -30.44
C LEU A 33 21.08 33.33 -29.49
N SER A 34 22.35 33.32 -29.91
CA SER A 34 23.49 32.84 -29.10
C SER A 34 24.54 33.91 -28.79
N LYS A 35 24.31 35.19 -29.14
CA LYS A 35 25.27 36.28 -28.88
C LYS A 35 24.84 37.28 -27.80
N ALA A 36 23.85 36.92 -26.98
CA ALA A 36 23.44 37.70 -25.81
C ALA A 36 23.76 37.03 -24.46
N SER A 37 24.56 35.95 -24.44
CA SER A 37 25.01 35.29 -23.18
C SER A 37 26.39 35.75 -22.68
N SER A 38 27.04 36.71 -23.36
CA SER A 38 28.38 37.20 -22.98
C SER A 38 28.37 38.58 -22.29
N LEU A 39 27.20 39.17 -22.04
CA LEU A 39 27.10 40.34 -21.17
C LEU A 39 27.27 39.86 -19.73
N ARG A 40 28.46 40.11 -19.16
CA ARG A 40 28.72 39.89 -17.73
C ARG A 40 27.61 40.59 -16.93
N PRO A 41 26.81 39.89 -16.14
CA PRO A 41 25.85 40.56 -15.28
C PRO A 41 26.61 41.56 -14.41
N THR A 42 26.19 42.82 -14.42
CA THR A 42 26.72 43.81 -13.48
C THR A 42 26.49 43.32 -12.06
N LEU A 43 27.28 43.76 -11.07
CA LEU A 43 27.15 43.31 -9.68
C LEU A 43 25.71 43.41 -9.14
N ALA A 44 24.94 44.38 -9.63
CA ALA A 44 23.52 44.51 -9.32
C ALA A 44 22.68 43.31 -9.81
N ASN A 45 22.91 42.84 -11.04
CA ASN A 45 22.23 41.68 -11.61
C ASN A 45 22.66 40.38 -10.91
N GLU A 46 23.94 40.25 -10.55
CA GLU A 46 24.43 39.12 -9.73
C GLU A 46 23.77 39.10 -8.35
N LEU A 47 23.61 40.24 -7.68
CA LEU A 47 22.94 40.31 -6.38
C LEU A 47 21.45 40.02 -6.49
N VAL A 48 20.79 40.45 -7.56
CA VAL A 48 19.38 40.11 -7.85
C VAL A 48 19.23 38.62 -8.17
N LEU A 49 20.14 38.02 -8.95
CA LEU A 49 20.12 36.59 -9.24
C LEU A 49 20.47 35.74 -8.02
N ARG A 50 21.42 36.18 -7.18
CA ARG A 50 21.80 35.51 -5.92
C ARG A 50 20.70 35.63 -4.87
N SER A 51 20.08 36.80 -4.76
CA SER A 51 18.92 36.96 -3.89
C SER A 51 17.76 36.11 -4.41
N ALA A 52 17.42 36.15 -5.70
CA ALA A 52 16.42 35.28 -6.30
C ALA A 52 16.73 33.78 -6.12
N MET A 53 17.98 33.36 -6.29
CA MET A 53 18.44 32.00 -6.05
C MET A 53 18.32 31.62 -4.56
N ARG A 54 18.58 32.55 -3.63
CA ARG A 54 18.35 32.37 -2.19
C ARG A 54 16.87 32.29 -1.83
N TRP A 55 16.00 33.04 -2.53
CA TRP A 55 14.54 32.90 -2.42
C TRP A 55 14.07 31.54 -2.97
N MET A 56 14.71 31.03 -4.04
CA MET A 56 14.42 29.69 -4.58
C MET A 56 15.01 28.55 -3.72
N SER A 57 16.13 28.75 -3.03
CA SER A 57 16.69 27.80 -2.06
C SER A 57 15.95 27.80 -0.72
N GLY A 58 15.25 28.90 -0.39
CA GLY A 58 14.35 29.01 0.77
C GLY A 58 12.97 28.40 0.55
N ALA A 59 12.65 27.96 -0.67
CA ALA A 59 11.38 27.30 -1.02
C ALA A 59 11.29 25.83 -0.56
N GLY A 60 12.16 25.38 0.35
CA GLY A 60 11.98 24.11 1.09
C GLY A 60 10.95 24.21 2.23
N GLY A 61 10.33 25.37 2.44
CA GLY A 61 9.44 25.64 3.57
C GLY A 61 7.94 25.41 3.31
N HIS A 62 7.49 25.19 2.07
CA HIS A 62 6.06 25.08 1.76
C HIS A 62 5.73 23.83 0.93
N ALA A 63 5.01 22.90 1.56
CA ALA A 63 4.17 21.87 0.93
C ALA A 63 4.81 21.00 -0.17
N GLY A 64 6.05 20.55 0.02
CA GLY A 64 6.71 19.54 -0.81
C GLY A 64 6.92 18.25 -0.02
N HIS A 65 6.49 17.12 -0.59
CA HIS A 65 6.59 15.77 -0.03
C HIS A 65 8.06 15.31 0.07
N GLN A 66 8.84 15.88 0.99
CA GLN A 66 10.21 15.47 1.28
C GLN A 66 10.19 14.46 2.43
N PRO A 67 10.74 13.25 2.27
CA PRO A 67 10.77 12.27 3.35
C PRO A 67 11.65 12.80 4.50
N ASN A 68 11.04 13.02 5.66
CA ASN A 68 11.75 13.35 6.90
C ASN A 68 11.87 12.10 7.78
N PRO A 69 12.88 11.24 7.56
CA PRO A 69 13.01 9.98 8.29
C PRO A 69 13.20 10.20 9.80
N GLY A 70 13.83 11.30 10.21
CA GLY A 70 14.05 11.63 11.63
C GLY A 70 12.76 11.99 12.38
N LEU A 71 11.81 12.65 11.72
CA LEU A 71 10.47 12.90 12.30
C LEU A 71 9.73 11.57 12.51
N TRP A 72 9.69 10.71 11.51
CA TRP A 72 8.99 9.43 11.58
C TRP A 72 9.60 8.46 12.60
N GLN A 73 10.93 8.44 12.74
CA GLN A 73 11.60 7.68 13.81
C GLN A 73 11.18 8.16 15.20
N LYS A 74 11.12 9.49 15.42
CA LYS A 74 10.68 10.05 16.70
C LYS A 74 9.20 9.77 16.96
N VAL A 75 8.34 9.92 15.97
CA VAL A 75 6.91 9.58 16.09
C VAL A 75 6.73 8.10 16.44
N PHE A 76 7.47 7.20 15.78
CA PHE A 76 7.41 5.78 16.12
C PHE A 76 7.83 5.52 17.57
N LEU A 77 8.98 6.06 17.99
CA LEU A 77 9.52 5.83 19.33
C LEU A 77 8.68 6.46 20.45
N PHE A 78 8.17 7.68 20.25
CA PHE A 78 7.50 8.44 21.30
C PHE A 78 5.97 8.33 21.28
N VAL A 79 5.38 7.89 20.17
CA VAL A 79 3.92 7.77 20.04
C VAL A 79 3.52 6.31 19.82
N CYS A 80 4.10 5.62 18.83
CA CYS A 80 3.68 4.26 18.50
C CYS A 80 4.05 3.27 19.62
N ILE A 81 5.26 3.33 20.18
CA ILE A 81 5.66 2.44 21.27
C ILE A 81 4.74 2.56 22.50
N PRO A 82 4.48 3.74 23.09
CA PRO A 82 3.58 3.84 24.23
C PRO A 82 2.13 3.49 23.87
N ALA A 83 1.67 3.81 22.66
CA ALA A 83 0.33 3.41 22.21
C ALA A 83 0.18 1.88 22.12
N ILE A 84 1.18 1.19 21.56
CA ILE A 84 1.23 -0.28 21.51
C ILE A 84 1.34 -0.86 22.91
N GLY A 85 2.12 -0.24 23.80
CA GLY A 85 2.22 -0.65 25.20
C GLY A 85 0.87 -0.60 25.92
N LEU A 86 0.13 0.51 25.80
CA LEU A 86 -1.20 0.64 26.40
C LEU A 86 -2.21 -0.34 25.78
N SER A 87 -2.22 -0.48 24.46
CA SER A 87 -3.08 -1.45 23.77
C SER A 87 -2.73 -2.89 24.17
N GLY A 88 -1.45 -3.22 24.29
CA GLY A 88 -0.98 -4.54 24.67
C GLY A 88 -1.36 -4.90 26.10
N LEU A 89 -1.26 -3.94 27.03
CA LEU A 89 -1.73 -4.15 28.41
C LEU A 89 -3.24 -4.37 28.46
N ASN A 90 -4.03 -3.60 27.71
CA ASN A 90 -5.47 -3.80 27.66
C ASN A 90 -5.83 -5.19 27.11
N THR A 91 -5.27 -5.56 25.96
CA THR A 91 -5.51 -6.88 25.36
C THR A 91 -5.03 -8.01 26.27
N TYR A 92 -3.91 -7.85 26.98
CA TYR A 92 -3.42 -8.84 27.94
C TYR A 92 -4.40 -9.07 29.10
N LEU A 93 -4.97 -8.00 29.66
CA LEU A 93 -5.97 -8.13 30.73
C LEU A 93 -7.24 -8.81 30.23
N VAL A 94 -7.73 -8.41 29.05
CA VAL A 94 -8.90 -9.04 28.41
C VAL A 94 -8.64 -10.52 28.10
N GLU A 95 -7.46 -10.86 27.60
CA GLU A 95 -7.09 -12.25 27.30
C GLU A 95 -6.99 -13.10 28.57
N LYS A 96 -6.46 -12.54 29.66
CA LYS A 96 -6.45 -13.20 30.97
C LYS A 96 -7.87 -13.49 31.46
N GLU A 97 -8.76 -12.50 31.45
CA GLU A 97 -10.16 -12.69 31.82
C GLU A 97 -10.85 -13.71 30.90
N HIS A 98 -10.56 -13.66 29.59
CA HIS A 98 -11.07 -14.63 28.64
C HIS A 98 -10.60 -16.06 28.95
N HIS A 99 -9.33 -16.25 29.29
CA HIS A 99 -8.79 -17.55 29.70
C HIS A 99 -9.39 -18.07 31.01
N GLU A 100 -9.61 -17.20 32.00
CA GLU A 100 -10.21 -17.56 33.29
C GLU A 100 -11.70 -17.94 33.14
N HIS A 101 -12.44 -17.27 32.25
CA HIS A 101 -13.85 -17.54 31.98
C HIS A 101 -14.09 -18.50 30.81
N PHE A 102 -13.03 -19.03 30.18
CA PHE A 102 -13.15 -19.93 29.06
C PHE A 102 -13.73 -21.28 29.53
N SER A 103 -15.02 -21.48 29.28
CA SER A 103 -15.66 -22.78 29.35
C SER A 103 -16.05 -23.25 27.95
N ARG A 104 -15.77 -24.51 27.65
CA ARG A 104 -16.13 -25.11 26.35
C ARG A 104 -17.66 -25.10 26.22
N PRO A 105 -18.24 -24.40 25.24
CA PRO A 105 -19.69 -24.36 25.09
C PRO A 105 -20.23 -25.73 24.66
N GLU A 106 -21.47 -26.01 25.03
CA GLU A 106 -22.18 -27.22 24.59
C GLU A 106 -22.20 -27.30 23.06
N PHE A 107 -21.91 -28.49 22.52
CA PHE A 107 -21.90 -28.70 21.08
C PHE A 107 -23.33 -28.68 20.51
N LYS A 108 -23.62 -27.68 19.66
CA LYS A 108 -24.89 -27.59 18.92
C LYS A 108 -24.60 -27.75 17.42
N PRO A 109 -24.99 -28.87 16.78
CA PRO A 109 -24.74 -29.10 15.37
C PRO A 109 -25.75 -28.32 14.52
N TYR A 110 -25.46 -27.06 14.22
CA TYR A 110 -26.23 -26.31 13.22
C TYR A 110 -25.79 -26.73 11.81
N GLU A 111 -26.77 -26.97 10.93
CA GLU A 111 -26.56 -27.49 9.57
C GLU A 111 -25.68 -26.59 8.70
N TYR A 112 -25.68 -25.28 8.95
CA TYR A 112 -24.87 -24.30 8.22
C TYR A 112 -23.43 -24.17 8.75
N MET A 113 -23.14 -24.72 9.93
CA MET A 113 -21.80 -24.67 10.50
C MET A 113 -20.97 -25.86 10.02
N ARG A 114 -19.66 -25.63 9.82
CA ARG A 114 -18.68 -26.70 9.54
C ARG A 114 -18.99 -27.54 8.29
N ILE A 115 -19.72 -27.00 7.33
CA ILE A 115 -19.94 -27.64 6.03
C ILE A 115 -18.60 -27.83 5.31
N ARG A 116 -18.34 -29.06 4.87
CA ARG A 116 -17.18 -29.43 4.04
C ARG A 116 -17.68 -30.12 2.77
N THR A 117 -17.56 -29.46 1.62
CA THR A 117 -17.93 -30.06 0.32
C THR A 117 -16.80 -30.90 -0.28
N LYS A 118 -15.55 -30.59 0.06
CA LYS A 118 -14.34 -31.32 -0.33
C LYS A 118 -13.40 -31.42 0.87
N PRO A 119 -12.67 -32.53 1.02
CA PRO A 119 -11.66 -32.67 2.07
C PRO A 119 -10.47 -31.75 1.80
N PHE A 120 -9.79 -31.32 2.87
CA PHE A 120 -8.53 -30.58 2.76
C PHE A 120 -7.39 -31.46 2.22
N PRO A 121 -6.40 -30.90 1.51
CA PRO A 121 -5.30 -31.66 0.90
C PRO A 121 -4.19 -32.07 1.90
N TRP A 122 -4.47 -32.11 3.19
CA TRP A 122 -3.54 -32.51 4.26
C TRP A 122 -4.28 -33.26 5.37
N GLY A 123 -3.54 -34.06 6.14
CA GLY A 123 -4.06 -34.77 7.31
C GLY A 123 -5.24 -35.67 6.97
N ASP A 124 -6.30 -35.58 7.77
CA ASP A 124 -7.56 -36.32 7.63
C ASP A 124 -8.59 -35.65 6.71
N GLY A 125 -8.25 -34.48 6.15
CA GLY A 125 -9.13 -33.69 5.30
C GLY A 125 -10.27 -32.98 6.03
N GLN A 126 -10.44 -33.18 7.34
CA GLN A 126 -11.49 -32.56 8.16
C GLN A 126 -10.95 -31.37 8.95
N ARG A 127 -9.73 -31.49 9.46
CA ARG A 127 -9.08 -30.46 10.27
C ARG A 127 -8.50 -29.35 9.41
N THR A 128 -8.78 -28.11 9.80
CA THR A 128 -8.17 -26.93 9.18
C THR A 128 -6.69 -26.84 9.50
N LEU A 129 -5.93 -26.04 8.75
CA LEU A 129 -4.51 -25.78 9.05
C LEU A 129 -4.31 -25.21 10.48
N PHE A 130 -5.22 -24.35 10.93
CA PHE A 130 -5.24 -23.79 12.29
C PHE A 130 -6.34 -24.46 13.15
N HIS A 131 -6.30 -25.79 13.23
CA HIS A 131 -7.23 -26.55 14.06
C HIS A 131 -6.75 -26.60 15.51
N ASN A 132 -7.61 -26.21 16.46
CA ASN A 132 -7.35 -26.34 17.89
C ASN A 132 -8.47 -27.18 18.54
N PRO A 133 -8.16 -28.40 19.03
CA PRO A 133 -9.15 -29.30 19.65
C PRO A 133 -9.93 -28.68 20.81
N LYS A 134 -9.36 -27.69 21.51
CA LYS A 134 -10.00 -27.02 22.66
C LYS A 134 -11.16 -26.12 22.25
N VAL A 135 -11.10 -25.49 21.08
CA VAL A 135 -12.03 -24.43 20.66
C VAL A 135 -12.80 -24.76 19.39
N ASN A 136 -12.27 -25.64 18.54
CA ASN A 136 -12.86 -26.01 17.25
C ASN A 136 -13.38 -27.45 17.30
N PRO A 137 -14.70 -27.67 17.39
CA PRO A 137 -15.28 -28.99 17.22
C PRO A 137 -15.38 -29.36 15.74
N LEU A 138 -15.37 -30.66 15.48
CA LEU A 138 -15.64 -31.27 14.18
C LEU A 138 -17.15 -31.34 13.92
N PRO A 139 -17.59 -31.66 12.70
CA PRO A 139 -19.00 -31.97 12.42
C PRO A 139 -19.57 -33.06 13.35
N ASP A 140 -18.72 -34.01 13.75
CA ASP A 140 -19.07 -35.15 14.62
C ASP A 140 -19.06 -34.81 16.13
N GLY A 141 -18.61 -33.61 16.52
CA GLY A 141 -18.57 -33.17 17.92
C GLY A 141 -17.22 -32.64 18.40
N TRP A 142 -17.08 -32.54 19.73
CA TRP A 142 -15.83 -32.13 20.38
C TRP A 142 -14.82 -33.27 20.41
N GLU A 143 -13.56 -32.94 20.12
CA GLU A 143 -12.46 -33.87 20.32
C GLU A 143 -12.11 -33.98 21.81
N GLU A 144 -11.74 -35.21 22.23
CA GLU A 144 -11.14 -35.48 23.53
C GLU A 144 -9.81 -34.73 23.63
N LEU A 145 -9.64 -33.96 24.70
CA LEU A 145 -8.39 -33.25 24.92
C LEU A 145 -7.36 -34.24 25.47
N PRO A 146 -6.12 -34.26 24.94
CA PRO A 146 -5.02 -34.91 25.63
C PRO A 146 -4.95 -34.38 27.07
N GLU A 147 -4.80 -35.26 28.06
CA GLU A 147 -4.71 -34.82 29.45
C GLU A 147 -3.54 -33.85 29.63
N ASP A 148 -3.83 -32.62 30.07
CA ASP A 148 -2.81 -31.62 30.35
C ASP A 148 -2.02 -32.02 31.61
N PRO A 149 -0.70 -32.34 31.54
CA PRO A 149 0.08 -32.79 32.70
C PRO A 149 0.23 -31.72 33.80
N HIS A 150 -0.16 -30.47 33.52
CA HIS A 150 -0.12 -29.33 34.43
C HIS A 150 -1.45 -29.05 35.16
N ASN A 151 -2.52 -29.77 34.85
CA ASN A 151 -3.80 -29.67 35.58
C ASN A 151 -4.06 -30.98 36.34
N LYS A 152 -3.23 -31.24 37.36
CA LYS A 152 -3.49 -32.29 38.34
C LYS A 152 -4.32 -31.67 39.46
N HIS A 153 -5.51 -32.23 39.69
CA HIS A 153 -6.25 -32.05 40.93
C HIS A 153 -5.43 -32.51 42.14
#